data_AF-K1TB62-F1
#
_entry.id   AF-K1TB62-F1
#
_cell.length_a   1.000
_cell.length_b   1.000
_cell.length_c   1.000
_cell.angle_alpha   90.00
_cell.angle_beta   90.00
_cell.angle_gamma   90.00
#
_symmetry.space_group_name_H-M   'P 1'
#
loop_
_entity.id
_entity.type
_entity.pdbx_description
1 polymer ?
#
loop_
_entity_poly.entity_id
_entity_poly.type
_entity_poly.pdbx_seq_one_letter_code
_entity_poly.pdbx_strand_id
1 'polypeptide(L)' 'KIASIVRISRKTLGIVKQNIVFALAVKAIVLVLGAFGVANMWEAVFADVGVSVIAILNSMRALKTE' A
#
# COMPACT_ATOMS: atom_id res chain seq x y z
N LYS A 1 -21.98 20.66 -6.74
CA LYS A 1 -21.21 19.65 -7.53
C LYS A 1 -19.72 19.63 -7.15
N ILE A 2 -19.00 20.76 -7.21
CA ILE A 2 -17.55 20.83 -6.88
C ILE A 2 -17.26 20.43 -5.41
N ALA A 3 -18.05 20.91 -4.45
CA ALA A 3 -17.86 20.58 -3.04
C ALA A 3 -18.00 19.07 -2.70
N SER A 4 -18.83 18.34 -3.48
CA SER A 4 -19.00 16.89 -3.31
C SER A 4 -17.75 16.15 -3.76
N ILE A 5 -17.25 16.48 -4.95
CA ILE A 5 -16.03 15.87 -5.52
C ILE A 5 -14.83 16.07 -4.59
N VAL A 6 -14.68 17.26 -4.00
CA VAL A 6 -13.59 17.54 -3.05
C VAL A 6 -13.69 16.68 -1.78
N ARG A 7 -14.91 16.36 -1.32
CA ARG A 7 -15.13 15.48 -0.15
C ARG A 7 -14.73 14.03 -0.47
N ILE A 8 -15.02 13.59 -1.69
CA ILE A 8 -14.68 12.26 -2.22
C ILE A 8 -13.17 12.12 -2.33
N SER A 9 -12.52 13.06 -3.04
CA SER A 9 -11.06 13.05 -3.23
C SER A 9 -10.30 13.05 -1.91
N ARG A 10 -10.78 13.77 -0.88
CA ARG A 10 -10.15 13.76 0.45
C ARG A 10 -10.24 12.40 1.15
N LYS A 11 -11.35 11.67 1.00
CA LYS A 11 -11.46 10.29 1.51
C LYS A 11 -10.51 9.35 0.76
N THR A 12 -10.45 9.46 -0.56
CA THR A 12 -9.52 8.68 -1.40
C THR A 12 -8.07 8.93 -0.99
N LEU A 13 -7.70 10.20 -0.73
CA LEU A 13 -6.35 10.57 -0.27
C LEU A 13 -5.97 9.93 1.07
N GLY A 14 -6.93 9.77 1.99
CA GLY A 14 -6.71 9.04 3.24
C GLY A 14 -6.35 7.57 3.01
N ILE A 15 -7.03 6.92 2.08
CA ILE A 15 -6.80 5.52 1.73
C ILE A 15 -5.47 5.35 0.97
N VAL A 16 -5.15 6.28 0.06
CA VAL A 16 -3.84 6.31 -0.61
C VAL A 16 -2.70 6.45 0.41
N LYS A 17 -2.84 7.34 1.40
CA LYS A 17 -1.84 7.47 2.47
C LYS A 17 -1.65 6.16 3.26
N GLN A 18 -2.73 5.44 3.58
CA GLN A 18 -2.63 4.13 4.25
C GLN A 18 -1.87 3.11 3.39
N ASN A 19 -2.12 3.06 2.09
CA ASN A 19 -1.42 2.16 1.17
C ASN A 19 0.07 2.49 1.05
N ILE A 20 0.41 3.77 0.93
CA ILE A 20 1.81 4.23 0.89
C ILE A 20 2.53 3.84 2.19
N VAL A 21 1.90 4.07 3.34
CA VAL A 21 2.46 3.68 4.64
C VAL A 21 2.65 2.16 4.73
N PHE A 22 1.69 1.37 4.27
CA PHE A 22 1.78 -0.10 4.27
C PHE A 22 2.92 -0.60 3.37
N ALA A 23 3.03 -0.04 2.16
CA ALA A 23 4.09 -0.40 1.23
C ALA A 23 5.48 -0.04 1.78
N LEU A 24 5.63 1.14 2.37
CA LEU A 24 6.87 1.57 3.00
C LEU A 24 7.24 0.70 4.21
N ALA A 25 6.25 0.31 5.03
CA ALA A 25 6.48 -0.57 6.17
C ALA A 25 7.03 -1.94 5.74
N VAL A 26 6.41 -2.57 4.74
CA VAL A 26 6.89 -3.87 4.25
C VAL A 26 8.26 -3.73 3.58
N LYS A 27 8.49 -2.67 2.79
CA LYS A 27 9.82 -2.39 2.21
C LYS A 27 10.89 -2.25 3.28
N ALA A 28 10.60 -1.56 4.38
CA ALA A 28 11.51 -1.39 5.49
C ALA A 28 11.78 -2.73 6.22
N ILE A 29 10.76 -3.55 6.43
CA ILE A 29 10.90 -4.89 7.03
C ILE A 29 11.82 -5.76 6.18
N VAL A 30 11.59 -5.81 4.86
CA VAL A 30 12.41 -6.58 3.91
C VAL A 30 13.85 -6.07 3.88
N LEU A 31 14.05 -4.75 3.90
CA LEU A 31 15.37 -4.13 3.93
C LEU A 31 16.13 -4.53 5.21
N VAL A 32 15.48 -4.48 6.37
CA VAL A 32 16.08 -4.86 7.65
C VAL A 32 16.40 -6.36 7.66
N LEU A 33 15.46 -7.22 7.26
CA LEU A 33 15.68 -8.68 7.17
C LEU A 33 16.78 -9.04 6.17
N GLY A 34 16.89 -8.31 5.06
CA GLY A 34 17.97 -8.46 4.08
C GLY A 34 19.32 -7.99 4.63
N ALA A 35 19.34 -6.90 5.41
CA ALA A 35 20.55 -6.42 6.07
C ALA A 35 21.08 -7.42 7.12
N PHE A 36 20.20 -8.17 7.78
CA PHE A 36 20.56 -9.28 8.67
C PHE A 36 20.91 -10.59 7.94
N GLY A 37 20.84 -10.63 6.61
CA GLY A 37 21.21 -11.79 5.79
C GLY A 37 20.21 -12.95 5.84
N VAL A 38 19.02 -12.74 6.40
CA VAL A 38 17.98 -13.78 6.54
C VAL A 38 17.05 -13.78 5.31
N ALA A 39 16.83 -12.62 4.67
CA ALA A 39 15.93 -12.53 3.54
C ALA A 39 16.57 -13.04 2.24
N ASN A 40 16.02 -14.11 1.69
CA ASN A 40 16.33 -14.55 0.32
C ASN A 40 15.62 -13.65 -0.71
N MET A 41 16.20 -13.52 -1.92
CA MET A 41 15.58 -12.74 -3.01
C MET A 41 14.12 -13.13 -3.28
N TRP A 42 13.79 -14.41 -3.11
CA TRP A 42 12.43 -14.92 -3.26
C TRP A 42 11.42 -14.27 -2.27
N GLU A 43 11.80 -14.14 -0.99
CA GLU A 43 10.94 -13.52 0.02
C GLU A 43 10.76 -12.03 -0.22
N ALA A 44 11.82 -11.35 -0.69
CA ALA A 44 11.76 -9.94 -1.05
C ALA A 44 10.79 -9.69 -2.23
N VAL A 45 10.83 -10.54 -3.27
CA VAL A 45 9.90 -10.44 -4.40
C VAL A 45 8.47 -10.74 -3.95
N PHE A 46 8.26 -11.77 -3.12
CA PHE A 46 6.93 -12.09 -2.61
C PHE A 46 6.34 -10.94 -1.78
N ALA A 47 7.16 -10.30 -0.94
CA ALA A 47 6.75 -9.15 -0.16
C ALA A 47 6.34 -7.95 -1.04
N ASP A 48 7.14 -7.60 -2.05
CA ASP A 48 6.82 -6.48 -2.97
C ASP A 48 5.55 -6.76 -3.80
N VAL A 49 5.38 -7.99 -4.31
CA VAL A 49 4.19 -8.40 -5.07
C VAL A 49 2.95 -8.46 -4.17
N GLY A 50 3.07 -9.04 -2.97
CA GLY A 50 1.98 -9.12 -1.99
C GLY A 50 1.49 -7.74 -1.54
N VAL A 51 2.41 -6.81 -1.27
CA VAL A 51 2.10 -5.40 -1.00
C VAL A 51 1.35 -4.76 -2.14
N SER A 52 1.78 -5.00 -3.38
CA SER A 52 1.12 -4.44 -4.57
C SER A 52 -0.31 -4.96 -4.71
N VAL A 53 -0.53 -6.25 -4.48
CA VAL A 53 -1.88 -6.85 -4.50
C VAL A 53 -2.76 -6.26 -3.40
N ILE A 54 -2.26 -6.14 -2.16
CA ILE A 54 -2.99 -5.52 -1.06
C ILE A 54 -3.32 -4.06 -1.37
N ALA A 55 -2.38 -3.33 -1.99
CA ALA A 55 -2.57 -1.94 -2.37
C ALA A 55 -3.67 -1.77 -3.44
N ILE A 56 -3.70 -2.68 -4.43
CA ILE A 56 -4.73 -2.73 -5.45
C ILE A 56 -6.09 -3.05 -4.82
N LEU A 57 -6.17 -4.06 -3.96
CA LEU A 57 -7.41 -4.45 -3.28
C LEU A 57 -7.98 -3.31 -2.40
N ASN A 58 -7.12 -2.64 -1.63
CA ASN A 58 -7.54 -1.47 -0.85
C ASN A 58 -7.98 -0.31 -1.73
N SER A 59 -7.32 -0.09 -2.87
CA SER A 59 -7.71 0.93 -3.84
C SER A 59 -9.07 0.61 -4.50
N MET A 60 -9.34 -0.67 -4.82
CA MET A 60 -10.65 -1.10 -5.32
C MET A 60 -11.76 -0.94 -4.28
N ARG A 61 -11.46 -1.21 -3.00
CA ARG A 61 -12.41 -1.02 -1.89
C ARG A 61 -12.73 0.46 -1.66
N ALA A 62 -11.73 1.33 -1.84
CA ALA A 62 -11.92 2.79 -1.82
C ALA A 62 -12.88 3.25 -2.92
N LEU A 63 -12.73 2.69 -4.12
CA LEU A 63 -13.55 3.01 -5.29
C LEU A 63 -15.03 2.61 -5.12
N LYS A 64 -15.30 1.58 -4.29
CA LYS A 64 -16.65 1.04 -4.04
C LYS A 64 -17.38 1.68 -2.86
N THR A 65 -16.71 2.59 -2.13
CA THR A 65 -17.35 3.38 -1.04
C THR A 65 -18.06 4.63 -1.58
N GLU A 66 -18.25 4.69 -2.89
CA GLU A 66 -18.97 5.70 -3.65
C GLU A 66 -20.11 5.04 -4.45
#